data_AF-S9P3M7-F1
#
_entry.id   AF-S9P3M7-F1
#
_cell.length_a   1.000
_cell.length_b   1.000
_cell.length_c   1.000
_cell.angle_alpha   90.00
_cell.angle_beta   90.00
_cell.angle_gamma   90.00
#
_symmetry.space_group_name_H-M   'P 1'
#
loop_
_entity.id
_entity.type
_entity.pdbx_description
1 polymer ?
#
loop_
_entity_poly.entity_id
_entity_poly.type
_entity_poly.pdbx_seq_one_letter_code
_entity_poly.pdbx_strand_id
1 'polypeptide(L)' 'MWLPTAEKLGLKWVPLFENGPMVDVNDLAVVMNEFRRLREALAINPKNVSILERIDFILEELGDVPLGEVSEIFIG' A
#
# COMPACT_ATOMS: atom_id res chain seq x y z
N MET A 1 -7.79 -13.22 15.83
CA MET A 1 -8.57 -13.36 14.58
C MET A 1 -9.47 -12.14 14.48
N TRP A 2 -9.15 -11.16 13.63
CA TRP A 2 -9.81 -9.84 13.64
C TRP A 2 -11.05 -9.76 12.73
N LEU A 3 -11.18 -10.67 11.74
CA LEU A 3 -12.33 -10.73 10.83
C LEU A 3 -13.69 -10.83 11.53
N PRO A 4 -13.89 -11.72 12.53
CA PRO A 4 -15.18 -11.80 13.23
C PRO A 4 -15.53 -10.49 13.96
N THR A 5 -14.53 -9.72 14.37
CA THR A 5 -14.71 -8.41 15.02
C THR A 5 -15.07 -7.34 13.98
N ALA A 6 -14.43 -7.36 12.81
CA ALA A 6 -14.75 -6.46 11.71
C ALA A 6 -16.17 -6.67 11.17
N GLU A 7 -16.61 -7.92 11.02
CA GLU A 7 -17.98 -8.26 10.64
C GLU A 7 -19.01 -7.78 11.67
N LYS A 8 -18.77 -8.03 12.97
CA LYS A 8 -19.65 -7.56 14.06
C LYS A 8 -19.79 -6.03 14.10
N LEU A 9 -18.75 -5.31 13.70
CA LEU A 9 -18.73 -3.85 13.64
C LEU A 9 -19.25 -3.29 12.30
N GLY A 10 -19.66 -4.16 11.36
CA GLY A 10 -20.16 -3.74 10.04
C GLY A 10 -19.07 -3.10 9.15
N LEU A 11 -17.80 -3.36 9.44
CA LEU A 11 -16.65 -2.78 8.74
C LEU A 11 -16.39 -3.54 7.44
N LYS A 12 -17.29 -3.41 6.46
CA LYS A 12 -17.26 -4.11 5.16
C LYS A 12 -15.96 -3.98 4.35
N TRP A 13 -15.14 -2.99 4.69
CA TRP A 13 -13.93 -2.57 4.02
C TRP A 13 -12.72 -3.30 4.58
N VAL A 14 -12.80 -3.68 5.86
CA VAL A 14 -11.69 -4.26 6.62
C VAL A 14 -11.35 -5.68 6.13
N PRO A 15 -12.32 -6.58 5.87
CA PRO A 15 -12.08 -7.87 5.19
C PRO A 15 -11.52 -7.76 3.77
N LEU A 16 -11.67 -6.63 3.08
CA LEU A 16 -11.10 -6.45 1.73
C LEU A 16 -9.57 -6.33 1.77
N PHE A 17 -9.01 -5.84 2.89
CA PHE A 17 -7.55 -5.80 3.08
C PHE A 17 -6.94 -7.18 3.35
N GLU A 18 -7.73 -8.19 3.72
CA GLU A 18 -7.25 -9.58 3.77
C GLU A 18 -6.98 -10.14 2.36
N ASN A 19 -7.71 -9.64 1.35
CA ASN A 19 -7.63 -10.08 -0.04
C ASN A 19 -7.20 -8.93 -0.96
N GLY A 20 -6.33 -8.04 -0.46
CA GLY A 20 -5.76 -6.94 -1.22
C GLY A 20 -5.35 -7.34 -2.64
N PRO A 21 -5.39 -6.40 -3.62
CA PRO A 21 -5.15 -6.75 -5.01
C PRO A 21 -3.76 -7.36 -5.17
N MET A 22 -3.71 -8.48 -5.89
CA MET A 22 -2.44 -8.99 -6.41
C MET A 22 -1.97 -8.03 -7.50
N VAL A 23 -0.74 -7.54 -7.34
CA VAL A 23 -0.07 -6.70 -8.32
C VAL A 23 1.01 -7.54 -8.98
N ASP A 24 1.02 -7.57 -10.31
CA ASP A 24 2.10 -8.19 -11.06
C ASP A 24 3.42 -7.46 -10.72
N VAL A 25 4.49 -8.19 -10.48
CA VAL A 25 5.79 -7.61 -10.14
C VAL A 25 6.30 -6.61 -11.20
N ASN A 26 5.92 -6.80 -12.47
CA ASN A 26 6.24 -5.86 -13.54
C ASN A 26 5.50 -4.51 -13.38
N ASP A 27 4.32 -4.52 -12.76
CA ASP A 27 3.54 -3.32 -12.46
C ASP A 27 4.01 -2.61 -11.18
N LEU A 28 4.85 -3.26 -10.36
CA LEU A 28 5.38 -2.66 -9.13
C LEU A 28 6.09 -1.33 -9.40
N ALA A 29 6.90 -1.26 -10.46
CA ALA A 29 7.60 -0.02 -10.82
C ALA A 29 6.63 1.12 -11.14
N VAL A 30 5.47 0.81 -11.73
CA VAL A 30 4.40 1.76 -12.04
C VAL A 30 3.74 2.22 -10.75
N VAL A 31 3.36 1.29 -9.86
CA VAL A 31 2.74 1.59 -8.56
C VAL A 31 3.67 2.44 -7.69
N MET A 32 4.96 2.11 -7.61
CA MET A 32 5.95 2.92 -6.90
C MET A 32 6.05 4.34 -7.48
N ASN A 33 5.96 4.49 -8.81
CA ASN A 33 5.97 5.80 -9.44
C ASN A 33 4.70 6.62 -9.10
N GLU A 34 3.54 5.97 -9.03
CA GLU A 34 2.29 6.62 -8.60
C GLU A 34 2.36 7.10 -7.15
N PHE A 35 2.92 6.28 -6.24
CA PHE A 35 3.15 6.69 -4.85
C PHE A 35 4.11 7.88 -4.74
N ARG A 36 5.18 7.94 -5.53
CA ARG A 36 6.09 9.10 -5.58
C ARG A 36 5.35 10.38 -6.01
N ARG A 37 4.55 10.29 -7.07
CA ARG A 37 3.74 11.43 -7.55
C ARG A 37 2.71 11.88 -6.52
N LEU A 38 2.06 10.93 -5.85
CA LEU A 38 1.12 11.22 -4.77
C LEU A 38 1.81 11.94 -3.60
N ARG A 39 3.00 11.47 -3.20
CA ARG A 39 3.82 12.11 -2.17
C ARG A 39 4.14 13.56 -2.53
N GLU A 40 4.61 13.81 -3.76
CA GLU A 40 4.92 15.16 -4.23
C GLU A 40 3.70 16.08 -4.19
N ALA A 41 2.54 15.60 -4.63
CA ALA A 41 1.30 16.37 -4.60
C ALA A 41 0.85 16.71 -3.16
N LEU A 42 1.02 15.77 -2.23
CA LEU A 42 0.62 15.94 -0.83
C LEU A 42 1.62 16.78 -0.02
N ALA A 43 2.89 16.85 -0.45
CA ALA A 43 3.96 17.59 0.24
C ALA A 43 3.71 19.11 0.30
N ILE A 44 2.82 19.64 -0.55
CA ILE A 44 2.44 21.06 -0.59
C ILE A 44 1.73 21.48 0.71
N ASN A 45 1.05 20.56 1.39
CA ASN A 45 0.30 20.86 2.60
C ASN A 45 1.01 20.30 3.85
N PRO A 46 1.49 21.15 4.79
CA PRO A 46 2.19 20.72 5.99
C PRO A 46 1.33 19.91 6.97
N LYS A 47 0.01 19.83 6.77
CA LYS A 47 -0.87 18.94 7.55
C LYS A 47 -0.74 17.47 7.18
N ASN A 48 -0.09 17.15 6.06
CA ASN A 48 0.00 15.79 5.53
C ASN A 48 1.22 15.00 6.02
N VAL A 49 1.99 15.50 7.00
CA VAL A 49 3.25 14.87 7.46
C VAL A 49 3.11 13.38 7.74
N SER A 50 2.08 12.97 8.49
CA SER A 50 1.87 11.56 8.82
C SER A 50 1.53 10.68 7.59
N ILE A 51 0.89 11.25 6.58
CA ILE A 51 0.58 10.55 5.32
C ILE A 51 1.86 10.43 4.48
N LEU A 52 2.70 11.46 4.45
CA LEU A 52 3.98 11.44 3.74
C LEU A 52 4.92 10.40 4.34
N GLU A 53 5.02 10.34 5.67
CA GLU A 53 5.79 9.30 6.38
C GLU A 53 5.30 7.89 6.05
N ARG A 54 3.97 7.70 5.96
CA ARG A 54 3.39 6.41 5.58
C ARG A 54 3.71 6.03 4.13
N ILE A 55 3.67 6.99 3.21
CA ILE A 55 4.05 6.77 1.81
C ILE A 55 5.53 6.44 1.70
N ASP A 56 6.39 7.13 2.46
CA ASP A 56 7.84 6.87 2.49
C ASP A 56 8.13 5.44 2.98
N PHE A 57 7.48 5.01 4.06
CA PHE A 57 7.56 3.64 4.54
C PHE A 57 7.13 2.60 3.49
N ILE A 58 6.01 2.84 2.79
CA ILE A 58 5.54 1.93 1.73
C ILE A 58 6.54 1.87 0.58
N LEU A 59 7.13 3.00 0.17
CA LEU A 59 8.12 3.05 -0.90
C LEU A 59 9.42 2.32 -0.55
N GLU A 60 9.84 2.34 0.71
CA GLU A 60 10.99 1.60 1.23
C GLU A 60 10.72 0.09 1.20
N GLU A 61 9.62 -0.35 1.83
CA GLU A 61 9.24 -1.77 1.89
C GLU A 61 9.07 -2.39 0.49
N LEU A 62 8.44 -1.67 -0.44
CA LEU A 62 8.28 -2.14 -1.82
C LEU A 62 9.59 -2.09 -2.62
N GLY A 63 10.52 -1.21 -2.26
CA GLY A 63 11.82 -1.10 -2.92
C GLY A 63 12.77 -2.26 -2.61
N ASP A 64 12.59 -2.89 -1.45
CA ASP A 64 13.41 -4.02 -1.00
C ASP A 64 12.93 -5.38 -1.52
N VAL A 65 11.84 -5.42 -2.31
CA VAL A 65 11.31 -6.67 -2.85
C VAL A 65 12.23 -7.21 -3.95
N PRO A 66 12.77 -8.45 -3.82
CA PRO A 66 13.62 -9.05 -4.84
C PRO A 66 12.78 -9.50 -6.05
N LEU A 67 12.70 -8.63 -7.06
CA LEU A 67 11.88 -8.81 -8.27
C LEU A 67 12.23 -10.05 -9.12
N GLY A 68 13.38 -10.69 -8.87
CA GLY A 68 13.79 -11.92 -9.55
C GLY A 68 13.27 -13.21 -8.91
N GLU A 69 12.69 -13.14 -7.70
CA GLU A 69 12.26 -14.30 -6.91
C GLU A 69 10.75 -14.38 -6.72
N VAL A 70 10.00 -13.39 -7.20
CA VAL A 70 8.58 -13.22 -6.96
C VAL A 70 7.88 -12.82 -8.27
N SER A 71 6.74 -13.45 -8.58
CA SER A 71 5.92 -13.11 -9.75
C SER A 71 4.79 -12.12 -9.43
N GLU A 72 4.33 -12.09 -8.17
CA GLU A 72 3.18 -11.30 -7.71
C GLU A 72 3.42 -10.76 -6.29
N ILE A 73 3.01 -9.53 -6.03
CA ILE A 73 3.08 -8.90 -4.70
C ILE A 73 1.67 -8.61 -4.21
N PHE A 74 1.40 -8.98 -2.96
CA PHE A 74 0.16 -8.67 -2.28
C PHE A 74 0.26 -7.30 -1.60
N ILE A 75 -0.69 -6.40 -1.88
CA ILE A 75 -0.79 -5.08 -1.21
C ILE A 75 -2.07 -5.06 -0.37
N GLY A 76 -1.94 -5.11 0.96
CA GLY A 76 -3.05 -5.09 1.93
C GLY A 76 -2.70 -4.37 3.23
#